data_AF-A0A248X7S6-F1
#
_entry.id   AF-A0A248X7S6-F1
#
_cell.length_a   1.000
_cell.length_b   1.000
_cell.length_c   1.000
_cell.angle_alpha   90.00
_cell.angle_beta   90.00
_cell.angle_gamma   90.00
#
_symmetry.space_group_name_H-M   'P 1'
#
loop_
_entity.id
_entity.type
_entity.pdbx_description
1 polymer ?
#
loop_
_entity_poly.entity_id
_entity_poly.type
_entity_poly.pdbx_seq_one_letter_code
_entity_poly.pdbx_strand_id
1 'polypeptide(L)'
;MAVGSTEYTIQNLNEKTNEEIEGFLKKSKEELFNLRFQHATGQLDNTARLKAVKRDIARMYTVLRERELGISQAPAATETKAEEK
;
A
#
# COMPACT_ATOMS: atom_id res chain seq x y z
N MET A 1 1.49 10.79 -15.60
CA MET A 1 0.79 9.49 -15.64
C MET A 1 0.58 9.02 -14.20
N ALA A 2 -0.45 9.53 -13.50
CA ALA A 2 -0.79 9.12 -12.14
C ALA A 2 -1.95 8.13 -12.23
N VAL A 3 -1.66 6.83 -12.14
CA VAL A 3 -2.67 5.78 -12.10
C VAL A 3 -2.34 4.86 -10.92
N GLY A 4 -3.07 5.05 -9.83
CA GLY A 4 -2.83 4.53 -8.47
C GLY A 4 -3.12 5.66 -7.48
N SER A 5 -3.84 5.40 -6.39
CA SER A 5 -4.17 6.45 -5.43
C SER A 5 -2.87 7.11 -4.95
N THR A 6 -2.87 8.44 -4.87
CA THR A 6 -1.73 9.25 -4.39
C THR A 6 -1.26 8.83 -2.99
N GLU A 7 -2.13 8.13 -2.25
CA GLU A 7 -1.91 7.53 -0.93
C GLU A 7 -0.80 6.46 -0.91
N TYR A 8 -0.61 5.66 -1.97
CA TYR A 8 0.29 4.48 -1.98
C TYR A 8 1.58 4.67 -2.79
N THR A 9 2.09 5.90 -2.88
CA THR A 9 3.43 6.13 -3.43
C THR A 9 4.50 5.57 -2.50
N ILE A 10 5.64 5.14 -3.06
CA ILE A 10 6.74 4.49 -2.33
C ILE A 10 7.20 5.35 -1.13
N GLN A 11 7.23 6.68 -1.27
CA GLN A 11 7.55 7.61 -0.19
C GLN A 11 6.59 7.47 1.00
N ASN A 12 5.28 7.60 0.74
CA ASN A 12 4.24 7.45 1.77
C ASN A 12 4.19 6.05 2.38
N LEU A 13 4.53 5.00 1.62
CA LEU A 13 4.58 3.63 2.14
C LEU A 13 5.80 3.39 3.03
N ASN A 14 6.91 4.08 2.77
CA ASN A 14 8.12 3.99 3.59
C ASN A 14 7.93 4.65 4.97
N GLU A 15 7.09 5.67 5.06
CA GLU A 15 6.75 6.37 6.33
C GLU A 15 5.82 5.56 7.25
N LYS A 16 5.07 4.59 6.70
CA LYS A 16 4.08 3.80 7.45
C LYS A 16 4.70 2.57 8.13
N THR A 17 4.10 2.12 9.22
CA THR A 17 4.55 0.92 9.96
C THR A 17 4.22 -0.37 9.19
N ASN A 18 4.90 -1.48 9.53
CA ASN A 18 4.63 -2.78 8.88
C ASN A 18 3.17 -3.22 9.08
N GLU A 19 2.63 -3.05 10.29
CA GLU A 19 1.26 -3.43 10.64
C GLU A 19 0.21 -2.63 9.87
N GLU A 20 0.47 -1.33 9.66
CA GLU A 20 -0.39 -0.50 8.84
C GLU A 20 -0.42 -0.95 7.38
N ILE A 21 0.74 -1.29 6.80
CA ILE A 21 0.84 -1.78 5.42
C ILE A 21 0.03 -3.08 5.25
N GLU A 22 0.10 -3.99 6.22
CA GLU A 22 -0.73 -5.20 6.21
C GLU A 22 -2.23 -4.90 6.29
N GLY A 23 -2.61 -3.89 7.07
CA GLY A 23 -3.99 -3.39 7.13
C GLY A 23 -4.47 -2.83 5.78
N PHE A 24 -3.65 -2.04 5.10
CA PHE A 24 -3.95 -1.51 3.77
C PHE A 24 -4.00 -2.61 2.70
N LEU A 25 -3.17 -3.65 2.82
CA LEU A 25 -3.20 -4.82 1.96
C LEU A 25 -4.54 -5.56 2.04
N LYS A 26 -5.08 -5.76 3.24
CA LYS A 26 -6.39 -6.42 3.43
C LYS A 26 -7.52 -5.62 2.77
N LYS A 27 -7.59 -4.31 3.05
CA LYS A 27 -8.57 -3.40 2.45
C LYS A 27 -8.48 -3.37 0.92
N SER A 28 -7.27 -3.31 0.37
CA SER A 28 -7.05 -3.28 -1.09
C SER A 28 -7.44 -4.60 -1.77
N LYS A 29 -7.29 -5.74 -1.08
CA LYS A 29 -7.73 -7.04 -1.58
C LYS A 29 -9.26 -7.16 -1.61
N GLU A 30 -9.94 -6.63 -0.60
CA GLU A 30 -11.41 -6.56 -0.58
C GLU A 30 -11.94 -5.67 -1.70
N GLU A 31 -11.33 -4.49 -1.92
CA GLU A 31 -11.68 -3.63 -3.06
C GLU A 31 -11.45 -4.35 -4.39
N LEU A 32 -10.33 -5.06 -4.55
CA LEU A 32 -10.07 -5.85 -5.76
C LEU A 32 -11.12 -6.94 -5.98
N PHE A 33 -11.57 -7.60 -4.91
CA PHE A 33 -12.62 -8.62 -5.00
C PHE A 33 -13.94 -8.02 -5.49
N ASN A 34 -14.36 -6.89 -4.90
CA ASN A 34 -15.57 -6.19 -5.31
C ASN A 34 -15.50 -5.68 -6.76
N LEU A 35 -14.35 -5.11 -7.16
CA LEU A 35 -14.14 -4.66 -8.53
C LEU A 35 -14.13 -5.81 -9.54
N ARG A 36 -13.60 -6.99 -9.17
CA ARG A 36 -13.67 -8.20 -10.02
C ARG A 36 -15.10 -8.71 -10.14
N PHE A 37 -15.88 -8.64 -9.07
CA PHE A 37 -17.29 -9.01 -9.10
C PHE A 37 -18.09 -8.07 -10.01
N GLN A 38 -17.92 -6.76 -9.86
CA GLN A 38 -18.53 -5.74 -10.73
C GLN A 38 -18.09 -5.87 -12.21
N HIS A 39 -16.83 -6.24 -12.45
CA HIS A 39 -16.34 -6.51 -13.80
C HIS A 39 -17.01 -7.74 -14.42
N ALA A 40 -17.24 -8.79 -13.63
CA ALA A 40 -17.93 -9.99 -14.09
C ALA A 40 -19.42 -9.74 -14.37
N THR A 41 -20.07 -8.85 -13.60
CA THR A 41 -21.47 -8.45 -13.84
C THR A 41 -21.63 -7.42 -14.96
N GLY A 42 -20.52 -6.90 -15.52
CA GLY A 42 -20.54 -5.96 -16.64
C GLY A 42 -21.01 -4.54 -16.26
N GLN A 43 -21.13 -4.23 -14.97
CA GLN A 43 -21.58 -2.93 -14.45
C GLN A 43 -20.41 -2.04 -14.00
N LEU A 44 -19.18 -2.35 -14.43
CA LEU A 44 -18.00 -1.61 -14.01
C LEU A 44 -17.72 -0.43 -14.95
N ASP A 45 -17.99 0.78 -14.48
CA ASP A 45 -17.75 2.01 -15.25
C ASP A 45 -16.26 2.30 -15.47
N ASN A 46 -15.39 1.88 -14.54
CA ASN A 46 -13.97 2.20 -14.57
C ASN A 46 -13.07 0.96 -14.46
N THR A 47 -12.74 0.36 -15.60
CA THR A 47 -11.80 -0.76 -15.72
C THR A 47 -10.35 -0.37 -15.40
N ALA A 48 -9.98 0.92 -15.48
CA ALA A 48 -8.64 1.39 -15.14
C ALA A 48 -8.36 1.26 -13.63
N ARG A 49 -9.41 1.30 -12.79
CA ARG A 49 -9.31 1.13 -11.34
C ARG A 49 -8.80 -0.26 -10.94
N LEU A 50 -9.17 -1.31 -11.68
CA LEU A 50 -8.61 -2.66 -11.47
C LEU A 50 -7.08 -2.68 -11.62
N LYS A 51 -6.55 -1.96 -12.61
CA LYS A 51 -5.11 -1.88 -12.86
C LYS A 51 -4.40 -1.04 -11.79
N ALA A 52 -5.05 0.01 -11.30
CA ALA A 52 -4.55 0.83 -10.20
C ALA A 52 -4.41 0.00 -8.91
N VAL A 53 -5.49 -0.64 -8.46
CA VAL A 53 -5.50 -1.45 -7.23
C VAL A 53 -4.48 -2.59 -7.28
N LYS A 54 -4.31 -3.25 -8.43
CA LYS A 54 -3.25 -4.27 -8.61
C LYS A 54 -1.83 -3.70 -8.42
N ARG A 55 -1.58 -2.50 -8.91
CA ARG A 55 -0.27 -1.83 -8.76
C ARG A 55 -0.03 -1.40 -7.33
N ASP A 56 -1.06 -0.91 -6.65
CA ASP A 56 -0.96 -0.50 -5.25
C ASP A 56 -0.65 -1.69 -4.34
N ILE A 57 -1.29 -2.85 -4.58
CA ILE A 57 -0.96 -4.12 -3.93
C ILE A 57 0.50 -4.51 -4.20
N ALA A 58 0.96 -4.43 -5.45
CA ALA A 58 2.34 -4.76 -5.79
C ALA A 58 3.35 -3.86 -5.07
N ARG A 59 3.11 -2.55 -5.00
CA ARG A 59 3.97 -1.60 -4.28
C ARG A 59 4.05 -1.89 -2.78
N MET A 60 2.93 -2.23 -2.14
CA MET A 60 2.94 -2.62 -0.73
C MET A 60 3.80 -3.88 -0.51
N TYR A 61 3.68 -4.88 -1.39
CA TYR A 61 4.53 -6.07 -1.32
C TYR A 61 6.00 -5.79 -1.59
N THR A 62 6.34 -4.87 -2.51
CA THR A 62 7.75 -4.51 -2.75
C THR A 62 8.36 -3.85 -1.52
N VAL A 63 7.66 -2.93 -0.86
CA VAL A 63 8.15 -2.27 0.36
C VAL A 63 8.35 -3.28 1.50
N LEU A 64 7.40 -4.18 1.72
CA LEU A 64 7.56 -5.25 2.72
C LEU A 64 8.79 -6.11 2.43
N ARG A 65 8.99 -6.50 1.16
CA ARG A 65 10.13 -7.32 0.76
C ARG A 65 11.46 -6.57 0.84
N GLU A 66 11.49 -5.29 0.50
CA GLU A 66 12.68 -4.44 0.65
C GLU A 66 13.08 -4.28 2.13
N ARG A 67 12.10 -4.20 3.05
CA ARG A 67 12.32 -4.19 4.50
C ARG A 67 12.87 -5.52 4.99
N GLU A 68 12.36 -6.66 4.52
CA GLU A 68 12.89 -7.99 4.83
C GLU A 68 14.33 -8.18 4.35
N LEU A 69 14.66 -7.62 3.18
CA LEU A 69 16.00 -7.73 2.58
C LEU A 69 16.99 -6.69 3.12
N GLY A 70 16.56 -5.79 4.01
CA GLY A 70 17.40 -4.73 4.59
C GLY A 70 17.86 -3.66 3.59
N ILE A 71 17.23 -3.59 2.41
CA ILE A 71 17.57 -2.66 1.32
C ILE A 71 16.95 -1.28 1.57
N SER A 72 15.79 -1.25 2.22
CA SER A 72 15.06 -0.03 2.58
C SER A 72 14.96 0.06 4.11
N GLN A 73 15.48 1.14 4.69
CA GLN A 73 15.37 1.37 6.13
C GLN A 73 13.89 1.43 6.52
N ALA A 74 13.48 0.55 7.44
CA ALA A 74 12.41 0.93 8.37
C ALA A 74 12.85 2.23 9.05
N PRO A 75 11.95 3.18 9.35
CA PRO A 75 12.30 4.23 10.29
C PRO A 75 12.68 3.54 11.62
N ALA A 76 13.98 3.34 11.83
CA ALA A 76 14.51 3.03 13.13
C ALA A 76 14.37 4.32 13.94
N ALA A 77 13.54 4.25 14.99
CA ALA A 77 13.60 5.10 16.16
C ALA A 77 13.69 6.61 15.92
N THR A 78 12.55 7.29 15.90
CA THR A 78 12.45 8.67 16.43
C THR A 78 11.32 8.76 17.46
N GLU A 79 11.49 8.03 18.56
CA GLU A 79 11.09 8.49 19.90
C GLU A 79 12.31 8.35 20.83
N THR A 80 13.40 9.01 20.47
CA THR A 80 14.41 9.49 21.42
C THR A 80 14.44 11.01 21.34
N LYS A 81 13.36 11.64 21.83
CA LYS A 81 13.43 12.95 22.51
C LYS A 81 13.07 12.66 23.96
N ALA A 82 14.05 12.47 24.83
CA ALA A 82 14.65 13.57 25.59
C ALA A 82 13.59 14.32 26.44
N GLU A 83 13.40 13.85 27.67
CA GLU A 83 13.32 14.72 28.84
C GLU A 83 13.87 13.94 30.04
N GLU A 84 15.17 14.14 30.27
CA GLU A 84 15.83 13.98 31.56
C GLU A 84 15.67 15.31 32.30
N LYS A 85 14.85 15.32 33.35
CA LYS A 85 15.11 15.98 34.65
C LYS A 85 14.04 15.65 35.68
#